data_AF-A0A447T909-F1
#
_entry.id   AF-A0A447T909-F1
#
_cell.length_a   1.000
_cell.length_b   1.000
_cell.length_c   1.000
_cell.angle_alpha   90.00
_cell.angle_beta   90.00
_cell.angle_gamma   90.00
#
_symmetry.space_group_name_H-M   'P 1'
#
loop_
_entity.id
_entity.type
_entity.pdbx_description
1 polymer ?
#
loop_
_entity_poly.entity_id
_entity_poly.type
_entity_poly.pdbx_seq_one_letter_code
_entity_poly.pdbx_strand_id
1 'polypeptide(L)'
;MSNSIASTTTSAGISRAERKVILASSLGTVFEWYDFFLYGALAAIIGKQFFAGVNETTAFIFALMTFAAGFVVRPFGALVFGRLGDMVGRKYTFLATIVIMGLSTFLVGVLPATRRWASPLR
;
A
#
# COMPACT_ATOMS: atom_id res chain seq x y z
N MET A 1 28.04 -16.05 50.58
CA MET A 1 27.08 -14.96 50.30
C MET A 1 27.49 -14.30 48.99
N SER A 2 26.90 -14.69 47.87
CA SER A 2 27.19 -14.11 46.54
C SER A 2 26.00 -13.24 46.14
N ASN A 3 26.19 -11.93 46.12
CA ASN A 3 25.13 -10.98 45.77
C ASN A 3 24.78 -11.07 44.29
N SER A 4 23.50 -11.29 44.01
CA SER A 4 22.89 -11.16 42.70
C SER A 4 23.11 -9.76 42.14
N ILE A 5 23.74 -9.69 40.95
CA ILE A 5 23.79 -8.50 40.13
C ILE A 5 22.39 -8.32 39.53
N ALA A 6 21.55 -7.52 40.20
CA ALA A 6 20.29 -7.08 39.65
C ALA A 6 20.58 -6.11 38.49
N SER A 7 20.45 -6.60 37.26
CA SER A 7 20.46 -5.79 36.04
C SER A 7 19.27 -4.83 36.06
N THR A 8 19.49 -3.57 36.42
CA THR A 8 18.49 -2.51 36.34
C THR A 8 18.23 -2.16 34.88
N THR A 9 17.20 -2.76 34.27
CA THR A 9 16.72 -2.34 32.95
C THR A 9 15.97 -1.03 33.10
N THR A 10 16.63 0.11 32.88
CA THR A 10 15.96 1.41 32.80
C THR A 10 15.00 1.42 31.61
N SER A 11 13.70 1.37 31.88
CA SER A 11 12.63 1.59 30.90
C SER A 11 12.72 3.04 30.37
N ALA A 12 13.50 3.27 29.33
CA ALA A 12 13.43 4.50 28.56
C ALA A 12 12.06 4.57 27.87
N GLY A 13 11.22 5.54 28.26
CA GLY A 13 9.90 5.72 27.65
C GLY A 13 9.98 6.06 26.15
N ILE A 14 8.94 5.69 25.40
CA ILE A 14 8.85 5.92 23.94
C ILE A 14 9.04 7.40 23.62
N SER A 15 10.06 7.72 22.83
CA SER A 15 10.34 9.09 22.40
C SER A 15 9.25 9.63 21.46
N ARG A 16 9.13 10.96 21.35
CA ARG A 16 8.21 11.59 20.37
C ARG A 16 8.49 11.15 18.93
N ALA A 17 9.75 10.87 18.60
CA ALA A 17 10.15 10.42 17.27
C ALA A 17 9.67 8.98 16.99
N GLU A 18 9.87 8.06 17.94
CA GLU A 18 9.37 6.68 17.84
C GLU A 18 7.85 6.66 17.77
N ARG A 19 7.15 7.47 18.57
CA ARG A 19 5.69 7.57 18.52
C ARG A 19 5.19 8.02 17.15
N LYS A 20 5.89 8.96 16.49
CA LYS A 20 5.57 9.37 15.12
C LYS A 20 5.81 8.24 14.11
N VAL A 21 6.93 7.52 14.22
CA VAL A 21 7.25 6.39 13.33
C VAL A 21 6.23 5.26 13.47
N ILE A 22 5.81 4.94 14.70
CA ILE A 22 4.79 3.93 14.97
C ILE A 22 3.44 4.35 14.37
N LEU A 23 3.00 5.58 14.61
CA LEU A 23 1.74 6.11 14.05
C LEU A 23 1.77 6.07 12.52
N ALA A 24 2.86 6.54 11.94
CA ALA A 24 3.04 6.55 10.50
C ALA A 24 2.99 5.10 9.99
N SER A 25 3.73 4.17 10.61
CA SER A 25 3.72 2.73 10.29
C SER A 25 2.32 2.12 10.30
N SER A 26 1.54 2.40 11.34
CA SER A 26 0.17 1.90 11.45
C SER A 26 -0.75 2.48 10.37
N LEU A 27 -0.62 3.77 10.06
CA LEU A 27 -1.38 4.41 8.98
C LEU A 27 -1.03 3.81 7.62
N GLY A 28 0.25 3.49 7.38
CA GLY A 28 0.68 2.79 6.17
C GLY A 28 -0.04 1.45 5.99
N THR A 29 -0.11 0.65 7.06
CA THR A 29 -0.85 -0.62 7.04
C THR A 29 -2.35 -0.42 6.75
N VAL A 30 -2.97 0.60 7.35
CA VAL A 30 -4.40 0.89 7.10
C VAL A 30 -4.64 1.30 5.65
N PHE A 31 -3.82 2.18 5.09
CA PHE A 31 -3.96 2.60 3.69
C PHE A 31 -3.76 1.43 2.72
N GLU A 32 -2.80 0.57 3.02
CA GLU A 32 -2.54 -0.63 2.24
C GLU A 32 -3.75 -1.60 2.24
N TRP A 33 -4.42 -1.78 3.39
CA TRP A 33 -5.67 -2.55 3.47
C TRP A 33 -6.85 -1.85 2.80
N TYR A 34 -6.92 -0.53 2.92
CA TYR A 34 -7.95 0.28 2.29
C TYR A 34 -7.90 0.15 0.77
N ASP A 35 -6.73 0.34 0.15
CA ASP A 35 -6.57 0.25 -1.30
C ASP A 35 -6.90 -1.15 -1.83
N PHE A 36 -6.54 -2.19 -1.07
CA PHE A 36 -6.84 -3.58 -1.43
C PHE A 36 -8.32 -3.89 -1.37
N PHE A 37 -8.98 -3.46 -0.29
CA PHE A 37 -10.42 -3.60 -0.17
C PHE A 37 -11.12 -2.82 -1.28
N LEU A 38 -10.70 -1.59 -1.55
CA LEU A 38 -11.28 -0.74 -2.57
C LEU A 38 -11.10 -1.33 -3.97
N TYR A 39 -9.91 -1.83 -4.31
CA TYR A 39 -9.65 -2.50 -5.59
C TYR A 39 -10.54 -3.74 -5.75
N GLY A 40 -10.62 -4.59 -4.72
CA GLY A 40 -11.46 -5.79 -4.75
C GLY A 40 -12.95 -5.47 -4.90
N ALA A 41 -13.45 -4.51 -4.12
CA ALA A 41 -14.84 -4.05 -4.19
C ALA A 41 -15.19 -3.44 -5.55
N LEU A 42 -14.25 -2.75 -6.18
CA LEU A 42 -14.42 -2.10 -7.48
C LEU A 42 -13.93 -2.95 -8.67
N ALA A 43 -13.52 -4.20 -8.46
CA ALA A 43 -12.89 -5.02 -9.50
C ALA A 43 -13.76 -5.16 -10.76
N ALA A 44 -15.08 -5.25 -10.62
CA ALA A 44 -16.02 -5.28 -11.75
C ALA A 44 -16.02 -3.98 -12.56
N ILE A 45 -15.91 -2.82 -11.89
CA ILE A 45 -15.88 -1.51 -12.54
C ILE A 45 -14.51 -1.28 -13.19
N ILE A 46 -13.42 -1.60 -12.48
CA ILE A 46 -12.04 -1.52 -12.99
C ILE A 46 -11.90 -2.42 -14.23
N GLY A 47 -12.43 -3.64 -14.19
CA GLY A 47 -12.42 -4.57 -15.33
C GLY A 47 -13.05 -3.95 -16.58
N LYS A 48 -14.27 -3.41 -16.45
CA LYS A 48 -14.99 -2.78 -17.57
C LYS A 48 -14.28 -1.52 -18.09
N GLN A 49 -13.64 -0.75 -17.22
CA GLN A 49 -13.00 0.51 -17.58
C GLN A 49 -11.62 0.33 -18.24
N PHE A 50 -10.80 -0.61 -17.74
CA PHE A 50 -9.42 -0.82 -18.20
C PHE A 50 -9.27 -1.93 -19.25
N PHE A 51 -10.15 -2.93 -19.25
CA PHE A 51 -10.13 -4.05 -20.21
C PHE A 51 -11.35 -3.98 -21.13
N ALA A 52 -11.65 -2.79 -21.66
CA ALA A 52 -12.68 -2.62 -22.67
C ALA A 52 -12.27 -3.31 -23.98
N GLY A 53 -13.12 -4.21 -24.50
CA GLY A 53 -12.86 -4.96 -25.74
C GLY A 53 -12.85 -6.48 -25.59
N VAL A 54 -12.93 -7.00 -24.36
CA VAL A 54 -13.21 -8.43 -24.08
C VAL A 54 -14.61 -8.57 -23.47
N ASN A 55 -15.11 -9.81 -23.37
CA ASN A 55 -16.40 -10.06 -22.70
C ASN A 55 -16.32 -9.68 -21.21
N GLU A 56 -17.47 -9.40 -20.58
CA GLU A 56 -17.50 -8.88 -19.20
C GLU A 56 -16.85 -9.83 -18.18
N THR A 57 -17.00 -11.14 -18.38
CA THR A 57 -16.41 -12.17 -17.52
C THR A 57 -14.89 -12.16 -17.59
N THR A 58 -14.31 -12.10 -18.79
CA THR A 58 -12.87 -12.05 -19.02
C THR A 58 -12.27 -10.74 -18.48
N ALA A 59 -12.94 -9.61 -18.67
CA ALA A 59 -12.52 -8.33 -18.10
C ALA A 59 -12.45 -8.38 -16.56
N PHE A 60 -13.45 -9.01 -15.92
CA PHE A 60 -13.45 -9.23 -14.48
C PHE A 60 -12.33 -10.17 -14.03
N ILE A 61 -12.11 -11.28 -14.73
CA ILE A 61 -10.99 -12.21 -14.46
C ILE A 61 -9.65 -11.46 -14.55
N PHE A 62 -9.45 -10.63 -15.56
CA PHE A 62 -8.22 -9.84 -15.69
C PHE A 62 -8.04 -8.84 -14.55
N ALA A 63 -9.12 -8.18 -14.11
CA ALA A 63 -9.07 -7.33 -12.92
C ALA A 63 -8.67 -8.13 -11.66
N LEU A 64 -9.22 -9.35 -11.47
CA LEU A 64 -8.84 -10.25 -10.39
C LEU A 64 -7.39 -10.76 -10.51
N MET A 65 -6.89 -11.01 -11.72
CA MET A 65 -5.49 -11.37 -11.94
C MET A 65 -4.56 -10.22 -11.59
N THR A 66 -4.90 -8.98 -11.93
CA THR A 66 -4.14 -7.80 -11.51
C THR A 66 -4.16 -7.66 -9.99
N PHE A 67 -5.29 -7.92 -9.32
CA PHE A 67 -5.36 -7.99 -7.86
C PHE A 67 -4.43 -9.07 -7.29
N ALA A 68 -4.48 -10.28 -7.86
CA ALA A 68 -3.62 -11.40 -7.48
C ALA A 68 -2.12 -11.10 -7.68
N ALA A 69 -1.77 -10.42 -8.78
CA ALA A 69 -0.41 -9.98 -9.05
C ALA A 69 0.12 -9.06 -7.94
N GLY A 70 -0.75 -8.22 -7.35
CA GLY A 70 -0.42 -7.41 -6.18
C GLY A 70 0.12 -8.24 -4.98
N PHE A 71 -0.40 -9.45 -4.76
CA PHE A 71 0.09 -10.34 -3.71
C PHE A 71 1.48 -10.91 -4.00
N VAL A 72 1.85 -11.10 -5.26
CA VAL A 72 3.20 -11.54 -5.66
C VAL A 72 4.20 -10.39 -5.56
N VAL A 73 3.76 -9.17 -5.89
CA VAL A 73 4.61 -7.97 -5.80
C VAL A 73 4.95 -7.62 -4.34
N ARG A 74 4.04 -7.87 -3.39
CA ARG A 74 4.25 -7.59 -1.96
C ARG A 74 5.50 -8.21 -1.33
N PRO A 75 5.75 -9.53 -1.40
CA PRO A 75 6.95 -10.13 -0.83
C PRO A 75 8.22 -9.61 -1.52
N PHE A 76 8.15 -9.30 -2.82
CA PHE A 76 9.25 -8.67 -3.53
C PHE A 76 9.53 -7.24 -3.05
N GLY A 77 8.47 -6.44 -2.88
CA GLY A 77 8.56 -5.10 -2.29
C GLY A 77 9.12 -5.14 -0.87
N ALA A 78 8.66 -6.08 -0.03
CA ALA A 78 9.17 -6.26 1.32
C ALA A 78 10.66 -6.62 1.34
N LEU A 79 11.15 -7.41 0.38
CA LEU A 79 12.57 -7.73 0.26
C LEU A 79 13.41 -6.49 -0.09
N VAL A 80 12.97 -5.71 -1.09
CA VAL A 80 13.69 -4.52 -1.57
C VAL A 80 13.63 -3.39 -0.55
N PHE A 81 12.43 -3.01 -0.11
CA PHE A 81 12.23 -1.92 0.85
C PHE A 81 12.64 -2.33 2.27
N GLY A 82 12.60 -3.62 2.63
CA GLY A 82 13.17 -4.12 3.88
C GLY A 82 14.68 -3.90 3.91
N ARG A 83 15.40 -4.32 2.87
CA ARG A 83 16.85 -4.10 2.77
C ARG A 83 17.20 -2.61 2.71
N LEU A 84 16.45 -1.81 1.96
CA LEU A 84 16.64 -0.36 1.89
C LEU A 84 16.40 0.30 3.26
N GLY A 85 15.39 -0.17 4.00
CA GLY A 85 15.08 0.23 5.36
C GLY A 85 16.21 -0.01 6.35
N ASP A 86 16.88 -1.16 6.23
CA ASP A 86 18.01 -1.51 7.09
C ASP A 86 19.29 -0.72 6.72
N MET A 87 19.46 -0.30 5.45
CA MET A 87 20.63 0.46 5.00
C MET A 87 20.50 1.98 5.17
N VAL A 88 19.37 2.57 4.78
CA VAL A 88 19.14 4.03 4.73
C VAL A 88 18.41 4.54 5.98
N GLY A 89 17.79 3.62 6.72
CA GLY A 89 17.04 3.90 7.93
C GLY A 89 15.54 3.75 7.75
N ARG A 90 14.91 3.06 8.70
CA ARG A 90 13.48 2.69 8.66
C ARG A 90 12.55 3.88 8.48
N LYS A 91 12.82 5.02 9.12
CA LYS A 91 11.96 6.22 9.03
C LYS A 91 11.86 6.80 7.61
N TYR A 92 12.98 6.81 6.86
CA TYR A 92 13.03 7.41 5.53
C TYR A 92 12.40 6.50 4.49
N THR A 93 12.71 5.21 4.56
CA THR A 93 12.10 4.18 3.70
C THR A 93 10.59 4.14 3.92
N PHE A 94 10.15 4.24 5.18
CA PHE A 94 8.74 4.28 5.53
C PHE A 94 8.01 5.50 4.93
N LEU A 95 8.62 6.69 5.02
CA LEU A 95 8.04 7.90 4.44
C LEU A 95 7.99 7.81 2.91
N ALA A 96 9.03 7.25 2.29
CA ALA A 96 9.09 7.04 0.86
C ALA A 96 7.96 6.13 0.36
N THR A 97 7.68 5.01 1.04
CA THR A 97 6.58 4.11 0.66
C THR A 97 5.21 4.79 0.80
N ILE A 98 4.99 5.59 1.85
CA ILE A 98 3.76 6.40 1.98
C ILE A 98 3.60 7.36 0.81
N VAL A 99 4.65 8.08 0.43
CA VAL A 99 4.59 9.05 -0.67
C VAL A 99 4.31 8.34 -2.00
N ILE A 100 4.96 7.20 -2.25
CA ILE A 100 4.73 6.39 -3.46
C ILE A 100 3.28 5.91 -3.52
N MET A 101 2.75 5.37 -2.41
CA MET A 101 1.35 4.93 -2.34
C MET A 101 0.38 6.10 -2.60
N GLY A 102 0.54 7.20 -1.87
CA GLY A 102 -0.33 8.37 -2.02
C GLY A 102 -0.28 8.97 -3.42
N LEU A 103 0.90 9.04 -4.03
CA LEU A 103 1.06 9.52 -5.40
C LEU A 103 0.39 8.57 -6.41
N SER A 104 0.53 7.26 -6.23
CA SER A 104 -0.14 6.26 -7.07
C SER A 104 -1.65 6.42 -7.03
N THR A 105 -2.24 6.53 -5.83
CA THR A 105 -3.69 6.69 -5.65
C THR A 105 -4.17 8.04 -6.19
N PHE A 106 -3.37 9.10 -6.01
CA PHE A 106 -3.65 10.39 -6.61
C PHE A 106 -3.67 10.31 -8.15
N LEU A 107 -2.68 9.64 -8.76
CA LEU A 107 -2.62 9.47 -10.21
C LEU A 107 -3.81 8.65 -10.74
N VAL A 108 -4.24 7.61 -10.03
CA VAL A 108 -5.45 6.85 -10.38
C VAL A 108 -6.70 7.73 -10.29
N GLY A 109 -6.80 8.58 -9.27
CA GLY A 109 -7.94 9.49 -9.10
C GLY A 109 -7.98 10.63 -10.11
N VAL A 110 -6.81 11.13 -10.54
CA VAL A 110 -6.66 12.18 -11.55
C VAL A 110 -6.72 11.61 -12.97
N LEU A 111 -6.61 10.28 -13.13
CA LEU A 111 -6.66 9.63 -14.43
C LEU A 111 -7.97 10.02 -15.13
N PRO A 112 -7.91 10.74 -16.27
CA PRO A 112 -9.11 11.08 -17.01
C PRO A 112 -9.76 9.77 -17.41
N ALA A 113 -10.97 9.51 -16.92
CA ALA A 113 -11.74 8.34 -17.33
C ALA A 113 -11.91 8.43 -18.84
N THR A 114 -11.08 7.70 -19.59
CA THR A 114 -11.15 7.65 -21.03
C THR A 114 -12.54 7.16 -21.39
N ARG A 115 -13.38 8.12 -21.85
CA ARG A 115 -14.68 7.96 -22.53
C ARG A 115 -15.90 7.63 -21.65
N ARG A 116 -16.40 8.59 -20.87
CA ARG A 116 -17.86 8.67 -20.57
C ARG A 116 -18.45 10.09 -20.50
N TRP A 117 -17.74 11.12 -20.94
CA TRP A 117 -18.23 12.50 -20.92
C TRP A 117 -18.58 13.10 -22.29
N ALA A 118 -18.35 12.40 -23.40
CA ALA A 118 -18.65 12.93 -24.73
C ALA A 118 -19.50 11.96 -25.56
N SER A 119 -20.78 11.84 -25.19
CA SER A 119 -21.97 11.80 -26.06
C SER A 119 -23.11 10.98 -25.45
N PRO A 120 -24.03 11.60 -24.68
CA PRO A 120 -25.44 11.26 -24.86
C PRO A 120 -25.84 11.76 -26.26
N LEU A 121 -26.55 10.93 -27.03
CA LEU A 121 -27.07 11.15 -28.39
C LEU A 121 -26.17 10.63 -29.54
N ARG A 122 -26.21 9.31 -29.76
CA ARG A 122 -26.64 8.67 -31.03
C ARG A 122 -26.75 7.16 -30.84
#